data_AF-A0A838DBR7-F1
#
_entry.id   AF-A0A838DBR7-F1
#
_cell.length_a   1.000
_cell.length_b   1.000
_cell.length_c   1.000
_cell.angle_alpha   90.00
_cell.angle_beta   90.00
_cell.angle_gamma   90.00
#
_symmetry.space_group_name_H-M   'P 1'
#
loop_
_entity.id
_entity.type
_entity.pdbx_description
1 polymer ?
#
loop_
_entity_poly.entity_id
_entity_poly.type
_entity_poly.pdbx_seq_one_letter_code
_entity_poly.pdbx_strand_id
1 'polypeptide(L)'
;MVHFIHFRNDWKTKGTIQTHGGFSIFSAHQSSYLIDLKSTDTIFWYADIGWITGQTWIVYGSPIIGSTAVIFEDTLDFPYVDYWAMQVDDLHVTIFGTAPTAIRQFMRNNLDFSKFTFLLLGYWFPLASD
;
A
#
# COMPACT_ATOMS: atom_id res chain seq x y z
N MET A 1 -4.71 19.62 15.39
CA MET A 1 -4.20 18.41 16.05
C MET A 1 -5.21 17.31 15.73
N VAL A 2 -4.94 16.46 14.75
CA VAL A 2 -5.77 15.31 14.40
C VAL A 2 -5.09 14.12 15.04
N HIS A 3 -5.82 13.46 15.92
CA HIS A 3 -5.34 12.32 16.69
C HIS A 3 -5.67 11.06 15.90
N PHE A 4 -4.66 10.39 15.33
CA PHE A 4 -4.81 9.01 14.91
C PHE A 4 -4.31 8.13 16.05
N ILE A 5 -5.12 7.16 16.46
CA ILE A 5 -4.78 6.21 17.51
C ILE A 5 -4.50 4.88 16.82
N HIS A 6 -3.21 4.53 16.69
CA HIS A 6 -2.81 3.20 16.24
C HIS A 6 -2.59 2.31 17.45
N PHE A 7 -3.30 1.18 17.52
CA PHE A 7 -3.26 0.28 18.67
C PHE A 7 -2.17 -0.80 18.50
N ARG A 8 -1.31 -0.95 19.51
CA ARG A 8 -0.30 -2.02 19.61
C ARG A 8 -0.65 -2.99 20.74
N ASN A 9 -0.26 -4.26 20.61
CA ASN A 9 -0.67 -5.35 21.50
C ASN A 9 0.26 -5.52 22.72
N ASP A 10 -0.28 -5.25 23.92
CA ASP A 10 0.24 -5.64 25.23
C ASP A 10 -0.84 -5.44 26.33
N TRP A 11 -2.03 -6.04 26.18
CA TRP A 11 -3.18 -6.00 27.14
C TRP A 11 -3.67 -4.61 27.59
N LYS A 12 -3.02 -3.55 27.13
CA LYS A 12 -3.36 -2.15 27.26
C LYS A 12 -2.94 -1.50 25.96
N THR A 13 -3.90 -1.22 25.10
CA THR A 13 -3.60 -0.66 23.78
C THR A 13 -2.92 0.69 23.94
N LYS A 14 -1.66 0.80 23.49
CA LYS A 14 -0.92 2.07 23.47
C LYS A 14 -1.26 2.81 22.19
N GLY A 15 -1.96 3.93 22.32
CA GLY A 15 -2.22 4.84 21.21
C GLY A 15 -0.96 5.59 20.83
N THR A 16 -0.45 5.35 19.62
CA THR A 16 0.66 6.16 19.08
C THR A 16 0.09 7.45 18.52
N ILE A 17 0.56 8.60 18.99
CA ILE A 17 0.12 9.92 18.52
C ILE A 17 1.11 10.44 17.48
N GLN A 18 0.58 10.93 16.37
CA GLN A 18 1.34 11.56 15.31
C GLN A 18 0.93 13.02 15.17
N THR A 19 1.92 13.90 14.99
CA THR A 19 1.68 15.33 14.81
C THR A 19 1.54 15.65 13.33
N HIS A 20 0.72 16.65 12.99
CA HIS A 20 0.47 17.03 11.60
C HIS A 20 1.74 17.29 10.80
N GLY A 21 2.58 18.22 11.24
CA GLY A 21 3.78 18.59 10.48
C GLY A 21 4.75 17.42 10.32
N GLY A 22 5.07 16.74 11.43
CA GLY A 22 6.04 15.65 11.42
C GLY A 22 5.59 14.46 10.59
N PHE A 23 4.33 14.03 10.75
CA PHE A 23 3.82 12.89 10.02
C PHE A 23 3.61 13.18 8.54
N SER A 24 3.07 14.35 8.18
CA SER A 24 2.90 14.72 6.76
C SER A 24 4.23 14.78 6.01
N ILE A 25 5.29 15.34 6.63
CA ILE A 25 6.63 15.35 6.02
C ILE A 25 7.19 13.93 5.92
N PHE A 26 7.02 13.12 6.96
CA PHE A 26 7.45 11.72 6.93
C PHE A 26 6.75 10.93 5.81
N SER A 27 5.43 11.04 5.69
CA SER A 27 4.65 10.39 4.64
C SER A 27 5.07 10.84 3.25
N ALA A 28 5.23 12.15 3.03
CA ALA A 28 5.70 12.69 1.76
C ALA A 28 7.11 12.19 1.41
N HIS A 29 8.02 12.15 2.39
CA HIS A 29 9.36 11.63 2.21
C HIS A 29 9.35 10.14 1.86
N GLN A 30 8.57 9.32 2.57
CA GLN A 30 8.45 7.89 2.25
C GLN A 30 7.84 7.71 0.86
N SER A 31 6.79 8.45 0.53
CA SER A 31 6.16 8.38 -0.79
C SER A 31 7.12 8.79 -1.92
N SER A 32 7.87 9.88 -1.76
CA SER A 32 8.78 10.34 -2.81
C SER A 32 10.06 9.51 -2.92
N TYR A 33 10.69 9.14 -1.80
CA TYR A 33 12.02 8.53 -1.83
C TYR A 33 12.03 7.02 -1.70
N LEU A 34 11.08 6.42 -0.97
CA LEU A 34 11.07 4.96 -0.78
C LEU A 34 10.39 4.25 -1.94
N ILE A 35 9.26 4.79 -2.41
CA ILE A 35 8.43 4.16 -3.43
C ILE A 35 8.50 4.88 -4.80
N ASP A 36 9.29 5.97 -4.90
CA ASP A 36 9.43 6.82 -6.09
C ASP A 36 8.09 7.29 -6.68
N LEU A 37 7.13 7.64 -5.81
CA LEU A 37 5.80 8.08 -6.22
C LEU A 37 5.88 9.47 -6.88
N LYS A 38 5.38 9.57 -8.12
CA LYS A 38 5.28 10.82 -8.87
C LYS A 38 3.82 11.26 -8.97
N SER A 39 3.59 12.54 -9.22
CA SER A 39 2.22 13.08 -9.38
C SER A 39 1.43 12.47 -10.54
N THR A 40 2.11 11.82 -11.49
CA THR A 40 1.49 11.11 -12.62
C THR A 40 1.11 9.67 -12.30
N ASP A 41 1.49 9.17 -11.13
CA ASP A 41 1.30 7.77 -10.76
C ASP A 41 -0.07 7.51 -10.13
N THR A 42 -0.53 6.27 -10.31
CA THR A 42 -1.67 5.71 -9.59
C THR A 42 -1.15 4.62 -8.66
N ILE A 43 -1.22 4.89 -7.36
CA ILE A 43 -0.82 3.93 -6.32
C ILE A 43 -2.01 3.10 -5.85
N PHE A 44 -1.83 1.79 -5.83
CA PHE A 44 -2.73 0.86 -5.16
C PHE A 44 -1.94 0.06 -4.14
N TRP A 45 -2.11 0.43 -2.87
CA TRP A 45 -1.59 -0.35 -1.76
C TRP A 45 -2.71 -1.18 -1.15
N TYR A 46 -2.61 -2.50 -1.23
CA TYR A 46 -3.54 -3.42 -0.58
C TYR A 46 -3.31 -3.43 0.94
N ALA A 47 -3.75 -2.36 1.61
CA ALA A 47 -3.80 -2.24 3.05
C ALA A 47 -4.99 -1.37 3.46
N ASP A 48 -5.59 -1.74 4.58
CA ASP A 48 -6.64 -0.94 5.21
C ASP A 48 -6.06 0.35 5.85
N ILE A 49 -6.90 1.39 5.92
CA ILE A 49 -6.54 2.70 6.49
C ILE A 49 -6.31 2.65 8.00
N GLY A 50 -6.76 1.61 8.71
CA GLY A 50 -6.47 1.38 10.12
C GLY A 50 -5.00 1.02 10.38
N TRP A 51 -4.26 0.62 9.35
CA TRP A 51 -2.83 0.33 9.42
C TRP A 51 -1.99 1.56 9.07
N ILE A 52 -0.80 1.65 9.68
CA ILE A 52 0.12 2.77 9.45
C ILE A 52 0.55 2.88 7.98
N THR A 53 0.61 1.77 7.25
CA THR A 53 0.95 1.76 5.81
C THR A 53 -0.12 2.44 4.96
N GLY A 54 -1.40 2.18 5.24
CA GLY A 54 -2.52 2.85 4.55
C GLY A 54 -2.55 4.34 4.85
N GLN A 55 -2.34 4.73 6.11
CA GLN A 55 -2.20 6.15 6.47
C GLN A 55 -1.02 6.82 5.74
N THR A 56 0.14 6.16 5.71
CA THR A 56 1.37 6.76 5.21
C THR A 56 1.33 6.97 3.70
N TRP A 57 0.98 5.96 2.90
CA TRP A 57 1.10 6.04 1.44
C TRP A 57 -0.20 6.40 0.72
N ILE A 58 -1.36 5.96 1.22
CA ILE A 58 -2.66 6.19 0.56
C ILE A 58 -3.28 7.52 1.04
N VAL A 59 -3.41 7.71 2.35
CA VAL A 59 -4.17 8.85 2.91
C VAL A 59 -3.35 10.14 2.96
N TYR A 60 -2.08 10.06 3.39
CA TYR A 60 -1.22 11.25 3.51
C TYR A 60 -0.27 11.41 2.33
N GLY A 61 0.48 10.36 2.02
CA GLY A 61 1.55 10.41 1.03
C GLY A 61 1.06 10.82 -0.36
N SER A 62 0.10 10.06 -0.92
CA SER A 62 -0.39 10.29 -2.27
C SER A 62 -0.99 11.70 -2.48
N PRO A 63 -1.89 12.22 -1.61
CA PRO A 63 -2.40 13.58 -1.77
C PRO A 63 -1.34 14.68 -1.60
N ILE A 64 -0.32 14.47 -0.75
CA ILE A 64 0.77 15.45 -0.58
C ILE A 64 1.66 15.49 -1.83
N ILE A 65 1.93 14.35 -2.45
CA ILE A 65 2.67 14.25 -3.72
C ILE A 65 1.83 14.73 -4.91
N GLY A 66 0.50 14.65 -4.81
CA GLY A 66 -0.44 14.98 -5.88
C GLY A 66 -0.66 13.82 -6.86
N SER A 67 -0.43 12.58 -6.42
CA SER A 67 -0.71 11.36 -7.18
C SER A 67 -2.15 10.88 -6.96
N THR A 68 -2.57 9.86 -7.73
CA THR A 68 -3.87 9.20 -7.55
C THR A 68 -3.70 7.98 -6.66
N ALA A 69 -4.60 7.77 -5.68
CA ALA A 69 -4.60 6.58 -4.84
C ALA A 69 -5.90 5.78 -5.00
N VAL A 70 -5.77 4.45 -5.03
CA VAL A 70 -6.89 3.50 -5.04
C VAL A 70 -7.21 3.10 -3.61
N ILE A 71 -8.48 3.25 -3.22
CA ILE A 71 -9.04 2.69 -1.99
C ILE A 71 -9.88 1.48 -2.38
N PHE A 72 -9.53 0.33 -1.81
CA PHE A 72 -10.15 -0.95 -2.09
C PHE A 72 -10.77 -1.52 -0.81
N GLU A 73 -12.03 -1.92 -0.88
CA GLU A 73 -12.82 -2.38 0.27
C GLU A 73 -12.92 -3.92 0.34
N ASP A 74 -12.88 -4.59 -0.82
CA ASP A 74 -13.08 -6.02 -0.90
C ASP A 74 -11.87 -6.83 -0.41
N THR A 75 -12.04 -8.15 -0.37
CA THR A 75 -10.95 -9.09 -0.08
C THR A 75 -10.30 -9.59 -1.35
N LEU A 76 -9.10 -10.16 -1.25
CA LEU A 76 -8.35 -10.70 -2.40
C LEU A 76 -9.05 -11.86 -3.12
N ASP A 77 -10.00 -12.52 -2.45
CA ASP A 77 -10.72 -13.70 -2.91
C ASP A 77 -12.18 -13.43 -3.30
N PHE A 78 -12.65 -12.18 -3.17
CA PHE A 78 -14.03 -11.80 -3.49
C PHE A 78 -14.07 -10.67 -4.52
N PRO A 79 -15.00 -10.72 -5.50
CA PRO A 79 -15.90 -11.83 -5.85
C PRO A 79 -15.18 -13.06 -6.46
N TYR A 80 -13.93 -12.91 -6.89
CA TYR A 80 -13.08 -13.99 -7.40
C TYR A 80 -11.59 -13.65 -7.14
N VAL A 81 -10.72 -14.66 -7.17
CA VAL A 81 -9.31 -14.59 -6.69
C VAL A 81 -8.40 -13.60 -7.43
N ASP A 82 -8.79 -13.20 -8.64
CA ASP A 82 -8.11 -12.28 -9.54
C ASP A 82 -8.76 -10.89 -9.62
N TYR A 83 -9.82 -10.64 -8.85
CA TYR A 83 -10.57 -9.38 -8.93
C TYR A 83 -9.72 -8.14 -8.70
N TRP A 84 -8.86 -8.17 -7.68
CA TRP A 84 -7.95 -7.07 -7.39
C TRP A 84 -6.95 -6.84 -8.54
N ALA A 85 -6.54 -7.88 -9.26
CA ALA A 85 -5.62 -7.77 -10.39
C ALA A 85 -6.32 -7.14 -11.60
N MET A 86 -7.61 -7.44 -11.79
CA MET A 86 -8.44 -6.73 -12.77
C MET A 86 -8.56 -5.24 -12.42
N GLN A 87 -8.75 -4.89 -11.14
CA GLN A 87 -8.78 -3.48 -10.73
C GLN A 87 -7.45 -2.75 -11.01
N VAL A 88 -6.32 -3.45 -10.83
CA VAL A 88 -5.00 -2.90 -11.15
C VAL A 88 -4.89 -2.56 -12.64
N ASP A 89 -5.36 -3.45 -13.51
CA ASP A 89 -5.36 -3.23 -14.96
C ASP A 89 -6.37 -2.13 -15.36
N ASP A 90 -7.62 -2.19 -14.86
CA ASP A 90 -8.69 -1.24 -15.21
C ASP A 90 -8.37 0.20 -14.76
N LEU A 91 -7.80 0.35 -13.56
CA LEU A 91 -7.43 1.65 -12.98
C LEU A 91 -6.04 2.12 -13.42
N HIS A 92 -5.35 1.37 -14.29
CA HIS A 92 -4.03 1.70 -14.81
C HIS A 92 -3.03 2.00 -13.68
N VAL A 93 -3.01 1.14 -12.66
CA VAL A 93 -2.14 1.28 -11.50
C VAL A 93 -0.68 1.17 -11.93
N THR A 94 0.13 2.17 -11.55
CA THR A 94 1.57 2.17 -11.85
C THR A 94 2.40 1.60 -10.72
N ILE A 95 1.91 1.72 -9.47
CA ILE A 95 2.60 1.21 -8.27
C ILE A 95 1.62 0.35 -7.46
N PHE A 96 1.92 -0.95 -7.35
CA PHE A 96 1.15 -1.90 -6.54
C PHE A 96 1.95 -2.38 -5.32
N GLY A 97 1.38 -2.23 -4.14
CA GLY A 97 1.97 -2.68 -2.88
C GLY A 97 1.06 -3.64 -2.14
N THR A 98 1.63 -4.70 -1.56
CA THR A 98 0.83 -5.69 -0.81
C THR A 98 1.65 -6.35 0.29
N ALA A 99 0.97 -6.98 1.25
CA ALA A 99 1.62 -7.69 2.34
C ALA A 99 2.21 -9.03 1.87
N PRO A 100 3.31 -9.53 2.49
CA PRO A 100 3.88 -10.84 2.15
C PRO A 100 2.88 -12.00 2.28
N THR A 101 1.89 -11.87 3.16
CA THR A 101 0.79 -12.82 3.32
C THR A 101 -0.06 -12.93 2.07
N ALA A 102 -0.41 -11.80 1.45
CA ALA A 102 -1.16 -11.73 0.21
C ALA A 102 -0.36 -12.34 -0.96
N ILE A 103 0.93 -12.03 -1.07
CA ILE A 103 1.83 -12.63 -2.08
C ILE A 103 1.85 -14.17 -1.97
N ARG A 104 1.78 -14.72 -0.77
CA ARG A 104 1.68 -16.18 -0.60
C ARG A 104 0.35 -16.76 -1.08
N GLN A 105 -0.76 -16.03 -0.94
CA GLN A 105 -2.07 -16.47 -1.45
C GLN A 105 -2.10 -16.44 -2.98
N PHE A 106 -1.55 -15.37 -3.53
CA PHE A 106 -1.28 -15.14 -4.94
C PHE A 106 -0.50 -16.28 -5.61
N MET A 107 0.63 -16.67 -5.02
CA MET A 107 1.43 -17.81 -5.51
C MET A 107 0.67 -19.14 -5.45
N ARG A 108 -0.20 -19.35 -4.45
CA ARG A 108 -1.01 -20.58 -4.35
C ARG A 108 -2.09 -20.67 -5.43
N ASN A 109 -2.58 -19.52 -5.89
CA ASN A 109 -3.66 -19.43 -6.86
C ASN A 109 -3.14 -19.34 -8.32
N ASN A 110 -1.82 -19.52 -8.55
CA ASN A 110 -1.17 -19.43 -9.88
C ASN A 110 -1.52 -18.15 -10.67
N LEU A 111 -1.69 -17.05 -9.95
CA LEU A 111 -1.94 -15.75 -10.57
C LEU A 111 -0.62 -15.21 -11.15
N ASP A 112 -0.66 -14.67 -12.37
CA ASP A 112 0.52 -14.08 -13.02
C ASP A 112 0.72 -12.64 -12.54
N PHE A 113 1.93 -12.37 -12.04
CA PHE A 113 2.31 -11.09 -11.46
C PHE A 113 3.49 -10.43 -12.16
N SER A 114 3.94 -10.99 -13.28
CA SER A 114 5.08 -10.49 -14.06
C SER A 114 4.92 -9.02 -14.50
N LYS A 115 3.69 -8.52 -14.50
CA LYS A 115 3.33 -7.13 -14.87
C LYS A 115 3.52 -6.11 -13.74
N PHE A 116 3.72 -6.53 -12.49
CA PHE A 116 3.65 -5.62 -11.33
C PHE A 116 5.00 -5.45 -10.64
N THR A 117 5.38 -4.20 -10.38
CA THR A 117 6.54 -3.88 -9.55
C THR A 117 6.13 -3.98 -8.08
N PHE A 118 6.62 -5.00 -7.38
CA PHE A 118 6.30 -5.25 -5.97
C PHE A 118 7.21 -4.46 -5.04
N LEU A 119 6.62 -3.67 -4.15
CA LEU A 119 7.30 -3.07 -3.01
C LEU A 119 7.02 -3.90 -1.75
N LEU A 120 7.93 -4.82 -1.44
CA LEU A 120 8.01 -5.44 -0.12
C LEU A 120 8.87 -4.54 0.77
N LEU A 121 8.35 -4.16 1.93
CA LEU A 121 9.07 -3.44 3.01
C LEU A 121 10.48 -4.04 3.23
N GLY A 122 11.49 -3.49 2.54
CA GLY A 122 12.91 -3.76 2.74
C GLY A 122 13.63 -4.74 1.78
N TYR A 123 13.00 -5.34 0.76
CA TYR A 123 13.71 -6.26 -0.15
C TYR A 123 13.29 -6.09 -1.62
N TRP A 124 14.26 -5.69 -2.45
CA TRP A 124 14.20 -5.83 -3.91
C TRP A 124 14.33 -7.33 -4.26
N PHE A 125 13.25 -7.95 -4.73
CA PHE A 125 13.35 -9.21 -5.48
C PHE A 125 13.17 -8.89 -6.96
N PRO A 126 14.22 -8.97 -7.79
CA PRO A 126 14.00 -9.14 -9.21
C PRO A 126 13.40 -10.53 -9.38
N LEU A 127 12.14 -10.61 -9.83
CA LEU A 127 11.67 -11.82 -10.48
C LEU A 127 12.37 -11.83 -11.83
N ALA A 128 13.57 -12.41 -11.85
CA ALA A 128 14.23 -12.78 -13.09
C ALA A 128 13.25 -13.67 -13.87
N SER A 129 13.04 -13.29 -15.13
CA SER A 129 12.64 -14.23 -16.16
C SER A 129 13.69 -15.33 -16.22
N ASP A 130 13.32 -16.53 -15.78
CA ASP A 130 13.77 -17.83 -16.25
C ASP A 130 12.66 -18.86 -15.94
#